data_AF-A0A1G2Z4L3-F1
#
_entry.id   AF-A0A1G2Z4L3-F1
#
_cell.length_a   1.000
_cell.length_b   1.000
_cell.length_c   1.000
_cell.angle_alpha   90.00
_cell.angle_beta   90.00
_cell.angle_gamma   90.00
#
_symmetry.space_group_name_H-M   'P 1'
#
loop_
_entity.id
_entity.type
_entity.pdbx_description
1 polymer ?
#
loop_
_entity_poly.entity_id
_entity_poly.type
_entity_poly.pdbx_seq_one_letter_code
_entity_poly.pdbx_strand_id
1 'polypeptide(L)'
;MKRLAISTLIAALMHGAACMAATGFADVNKDVHNGTGQPAYGFKIVLLGTPAVIWHYDGYPSDWRFSAFEKIVVSAPEGQTTVLYWSQPLNPAGTPQPIPDCNWVHVGYRLELPADILEAYWTDRNGTLIPGGHVRQATQIVTLENRVLSVTIKNALRDELPLTIRVFGYRLWEGRLGLDSLNRNNPEMALSHFAPVPGAVGDITLAHDESRTFRAEIPASMLGPGGPPALILIKGDPKQESFVDIAQFYYGEPPGFPAVSQVGLVAMVALVLAAGTIVMARRPRHTTA
;
A
#
# COMPACT_ATOMS: atom_id res chain seq x y z
N MET A 1 -33.05 -32.03 6.17
CA MET A 1 -32.71 -30.59 6.28
C MET A 1 -31.71 -30.24 7.39
N LYS A 2 -31.74 -30.85 8.59
CA LYS A 2 -30.80 -30.51 9.70
C LYS A 2 -29.29 -30.74 9.42
N ARG A 3 -28.93 -31.70 8.57
CA ARG A 3 -27.51 -32.01 8.24
C ARG A 3 -26.87 -31.04 7.25
N LEU A 4 -27.66 -30.28 6.48
CA LEU A 4 -27.13 -29.36 5.47
C LEU A 4 -26.64 -28.04 6.11
N ALA A 5 -27.33 -27.55 7.15
CA ALA A 5 -26.98 -26.28 7.81
C ALA A 5 -25.68 -26.34 8.64
N ILE A 6 -25.32 -27.51 9.18
CA ILE A 6 -24.10 -27.70 9.97
C ILE A 6 -22.87 -27.75 9.06
N SER A 7 -22.96 -28.41 7.91
CA SER A 7 -21.87 -28.50 6.93
C SER A 7 -21.53 -27.13 6.31
N THR A 8 -22.53 -26.29 6.04
CA THR A 8 -22.31 -24.93 5.50
C THR A 8 -21.62 -24.01 6.53
N LEU A 9 -21.94 -24.18 7.82
CA LEU A 9 -21.30 -23.41 8.88
C LEU A 9 -19.84 -23.84 9.12
N ILE A 10 -19.54 -25.13 9.07
CA ILE A 10 -18.16 -25.65 9.19
C ILE A 10 -17.32 -25.23 7.98
N ALA A 11 -17.89 -25.23 6.77
CA ALA A 11 -17.21 -24.71 5.57
C ALA A 11 -16.95 -23.19 5.64
N ALA A 12 -17.87 -22.41 6.23
CA ALA A 12 -17.69 -20.98 6.49
C ALA A 12 -16.63 -20.70 7.58
N LEU A 13 -16.57 -21.54 8.63
CA LEU A 13 -15.55 -21.47 9.68
C LEU A 13 -14.15 -21.84 9.16
N MET A 14 -14.05 -22.85 8.28
CA MET A 14 -12.79 -23.25 7.65
C MET A 14 -12.30 -22.22 6.61
N HIS A 15 -13.20 -21.50 5.92
CA HIS A 15 -12.82 -20.36 5.06
C HIS A 15 -12.34 -19.14 5.86
N GLY A 16 -12.78 -18.99 7.12
CA GLY A 16 -12.34 -17.89 7.99
C GLY A 16 -10.94 -18.06 8.60
N ALA A 17 -10.41 -19.28 8.67
CA ALA A 17 -9.13 -19.58 9.31
C ALA A 17 -7.91 -19.53 8.37
N ALA A 18 -8.11 -19.40 7.06
CA ALA A 18 -7.05 -19.47 6.06
C ALA A 18 -6.39 -18.12 5.69
N CYS A 19 -6.77 -17.00 6.31
CA CYS A 19 -6.32 -15.67 5.85
C CYS A 19 -5.88 -14.78 7.02
N MET A 20 -4.79 -15.17 7.69
CA MET A 20 -4.05 -14.28 8.60
C MET A 20 -2.55 -14.38 8.30
N ALA A 21 -2.17 -14.49 7.03
CA ALA A 21 -0.88 -13.93 6.64
C ALA A 21 -1.03 -12.43 6.89
N ALA A 22 -0.31 -11.89 7.88
CA ALA A 22 -0.31 -10.46 8.14
C ALA A 22 0.24 -9.75 6.89
N THR A 23 -0.65 -9.39 5.97
CA THR A 23 -0.34 -8.45 4.89
C THR A 23 -0.13 -7.11 5.57
N GLY A 24 1.12 -6.78 5.83
CA GLY A 24 1.47 -5.56 6.52
C GLY A 24 0.86 -4.35 5.82
N PHE A 25 0.29 -3.44 6.60
CA PHE A 25 -0.06 -2.12 6.09
C PHE A 25 1.23 -1.49 5.54
N ALA A 26 1.18 -1.00 4.30
CA ALA A 26 2.29 -0.30 3.69
C ALA A 26 2.06 1.21 3.84
N ASP A 27 2.94 1.86 4.61
CA ASP A 27 3.18 3.29 4.50
C ASP A 27 4.08 3.48 3.27
N VAL A 28 3.52 3.99 2.17
CA VAL A 28 4.27 4.22 0.94
C VAL A 28 4.49 5.71 0.78
N ASN A 29 5.76 6.11 0.71
CA ASN A 29 6.16 7.43 0.29
C ASN A 29 6.86 7.41 -1.05
N LYS A 30 6.73 8.54 -1.74
CA LYS A 30 7.26 8.77 -3.06
C LYS A 30 7.87 10.15 -3.12
N ASP A 31 9.17 10.18 -3.34
CA ASP A 31 9.82 11.38 -3.85
C ASP A 31 9.71 11.34 -5.36
N VAL A 32 9.00 12.30 -5.95
CA VAL A 32 8.78 12.34 -7.41
C VAL A 32 9.29 13.65 -7.98
N HIS A 33 9.99 13.53 -9.10
CA HIS A 33 10.64 14.64 -9.79
C HIS A 33 9.77 15.12 -10.95
N ASN A 34 9.52 16.42 -10.99
CA ASN A 34 8.92 17.06 -12.14
C ASN A 34 9.97 17.23 -13.23
N GLY A 35 10.05 16.28 -14.16
CA GLY A 35 10.90 16.35 -15.35
C GLY A 35 10.10 16.58 -16.64
N THR A 36 8.98 17.30 -16.56
CA THR A 36 8.06 17.46 -17.71
C THR A 36 8.46 18.58 -18.68
N GLY A 37 9.48 19.37 -18.35
CA GLY A 37 9.88 20.55 -19.10
C GLY A 37 8.97 21.77 -18.87
N GLN A 38 7.99 21.66 -17.97
CA GLN A 38 7.07 22.74 -17.63
C GLN A 38 6.57 22.66 -16.18
N PRO A 39 5.94 23.72 -15.64
CA PRO A 39 5.40 23.68 -14.29
C PRO A 39 4.19 22.75 -14.17
N ALA A 40 4.17 21.92 -13.12
CA ALA A 40 3.04 21.07 -12.75
C ALA A 40 2.16 21.73 -11.68
N TYR A 41 0.90 21.30 -11.58
CA TYR A 41 -0.10 21.84 -10.65
C TYR A 41 -0.70 20.76 -9.74
N GLY A 42 -0.13 19.57 -9.75
CA GLY A 42 -0.54 18.46 -8.92
C GLY A 42 0.04 17.14 -9.40
N PHE A 43 -0.23 16.09 -8.64
CA PHE A 43 0.26 14.74 -8.88
C PHE A 43 -0.85 13.73 -8.61
N LYS A 44 -1.03 12.79 -9.54
CA LYS A 44 -2.04 11.74 -9.44
C LYS A 44 -1.40 10.37 -9.41
N ILE A 45 -2.02 9.47 -8.63
CA ILE A 45 -1.77 8.03 -8.66
C ILE A 45 -3.10 7.34 -8.88
N VAL A 46 -3.17 6.47 -9.89
CA VAL A 46 -4.34 5.67 -10.20
C VAL A 46 -4.09 4.24 -9.71
N LEU A 47 -4.96 3.78 -8.82
CA LEU A 47 -4.91 2.46 -8.23
C LEU A 47 -6.04 1.58 -8.78
N LEU A 48 -5.75 0.29 -8.96
CA LEU A 48 -6.80 -0.70 -9.24
C LEU A 48 -7.67 -0.93 -8.00
N GLY A 49 -8.97 -1.04 -8.21
CA GLY A 49 -9.95 -1.29 -7.15
C GLY A 49 -10.29 -0.05 -6.32
N THR A 50 -10.84 -0.30 -5.13
CA THR A 50 -11.35 0.74 -4.22
C THR A 50 -10.72 0.73 -2.83
N PRO A 51 -9.38 0.56 -2.70
CA PRO A 51 -8.75 0.48 -1.38
C PRO A 51 -9.07 1.71 -0.53
N ALA A 52 -9.41 1.52 0.74
CA ALA A 52 -9.48 2.62 1.69
C ALA A 52 -8.09 3.24 1.88
N VAL A 53 -8.04 4.57 1.82
CA VAL A 53 -6.86 5.36 2.18
C VAL A 53 -7.00 5.67 3.66
N ILE A 54 -6.15 5.08 4.48
CA ILE A 54 -6.19 5.23 5.94
C ILE A 54 -5.47 6.50 6.36
N TRP A 55 -4.42 6.88 5.62
CA TRP A 55 -3.57 8.01 5.93
C TRP A 55 -2.92 8.54 4.65
N HIS A 56 -2.57 9.82 4.62
CA HIS A 56 -1.81 10.43 3.53
C HIS A 56 -0.82 11.47 4.08
N TYR A 57 0.14 11.84 3.26
CA TYR A 57 1.09 12.90 3.52
C TYR A 57 1.17 13.83 2.32
N ASP A 58 1.13 15.12 2.63
CA ASP A 58 0.87 16.21 1.70
C ASP A 58 2.05 17.17 1.61
N GLY A 59 3.29 16.67 1.76
CA GLY A 59 4.45 17.55 1.86
C GLY A 59 5.12 17.90 0.54
N TYR A 60 5.85 18.99 0.60
CA TYR A 60 6.84 19.39 -0.39
C TYR A 60 8.08 19.80 0.41
N PRO A 61 9.31 19.66 -0.12
CA PRO A 61 10.48 20.19 0.57
C PRO A 61 10.26 21.66 0.98
N SER A 62 10.85 22.11 2.10
CA SER A 62 10.90 23.52 2.55
C SER A 62 9.59 24.17 3.05
N ASP A 63 8.90 23.61 4.06
CA ASP A 63 7.67 24.16 4.71
C ASP A 63 6.44 24.29 3.80
N TRP A 64 6.53 23.84 2.55
CA TRP A 64 5.42 23.83 1.61
C TRP A 64 4.59 22.56 1.80
N ARG A 65 3.32 22.64 1.41
CA ARG A 65 2.38 21.51 1.47
C ARG A 65 1.40 21.55 0.32
N PHE A 66 0.87 20.42 -0.08
CA PHE A 66 -0.25 20.36 -1.01
C PHE A 66 -1.48 21.05 -0.45
N SER A 67 -2.21 21.78 -1.30
CA SER A 67 -3.40 22.54 -0.85
C SER A 67 -4.57 21.64 -0.48
N ALA A 68 -4.66 20.48 -1.13
CA ALA A 68 -5.65 19.45 -0.85
C ALA A 68 -5.14 18.06 -1.27
N PHE A 69 -5.68 17.05 -0.61
CA PHE A 69 -5.63 15.66 -1.01
C PHE A 69 -7.06 15.18 -1.30
N GLU A 70 -7.26 14.55 -2.44
CA GLU A 70 -8.55 13.97 -2.85
C GLU A 70 -8.41 12.48 -3.17
N LYS A 71 -9.39 11.71 -2.71
CA LYS A 71 -9.62 10.32 -3.15
C LYS A 71 -10.87 10.30 -4.02
N ILE A 72 -10.72 9.90 -5.28
CA ILE A 72 -11.82 9.83 -6.24
C ILE A 72 -11.96 8.38 -6.72
N VAL A 73 -13.16 7.81 -6.64
CA VAL A 73 -13.46 6.49 -7.22
C VAL A 73 -14.06 6.69 -8.61
N VAL A 74 -13.46 6.07 -9.62
CA VAL A 74 -13.88 6.19 -11.02
C VAL A 74 -14.15 4.80 -11.59
N SER A 75 -15.26 4.67 -12.32
CA SER A 75 -15.53 3.47 -13.13
C SER A 75 -14.67 3.53 -14.39
N ALA A 76 -13.80 2.54 -14.59
CA ALA A 76 -12.99 2.36 -15.78
C ALA A 76 -13.35 1.04 -16.50
N PRO A 77 -13.00 0.86 -17.78
CA PRO A 77 -13.27 -0.38 -18.52
C PRO A 77 -12.77 -1.64 -17.83
N GLU A 78 -11.62 -1.56 -17.16
CA GLU A 78 -10.97 -2.63 -16.41
C GLU A 78 -11.49 -2.82 -14.97
N GLY A 79 -12.48 -2.02 -14.56
CA GLY A 79 -13.12 -2.10 -13.24
C GLY A 79 -13.13 -0.77 -12.50
N GLN A 80 -13.47 -0.81 -11.21
CA GLN A 80 -13.37 0.37 -10.36
C GLN A 80 -11.90 0.71 -10.11
N THR A 81 -11.60 1.99 -10.13
CA THR A 81 -10.26 2.54 -9.89
C THR A 81 -10.34 3.64 -8.85
N THR A 82 -9.26 3.82 -8.11
CA THR A 82 -9.13 4.89 -7.12
C THR A 82 -8.03 5.84 -7.56
N VAL A 83 -8.37 7.10 -7.77
CA VAL A 83 -7.42 8.18 -8.02
C VAL A 83 -7.08 8.86 -6.70
N LEU A 84 -5.81 8.85 -6.35
CA LEU A 84 -5.23 9.68 -5.30
C LEU A 84 -4.69 10.94 -5.95
N TYR A 85 -5.16 12.10 -5.52
CA TYR A 85 -4.79 13.38 -6.12
C TYR A 85 -4.27 14.36 -5.07
N TRP A 86 -3.00 14.73 -5.21
CA TRP A 86 -2.39 15.86 -4.52
C TRP A 86 -2.46 17.07 -5.46
N SER A 87 -3.17 18.11 -5.04
CA SER A 87 -3.44 19.28 -5.89
C SER A 87 -2.21 20.21 -5.98
N GLN A 88 -2.37 21.50 -6.20
CA GLN A 88 -1.24 22.43 -6.26
C GLN A 88 -0.66 22.67 -4.87
N PRO A 89 0.67 22.80 -4.71
CA PRO A 89 1.27 23.14 -3.43
C PRO A 89 1.02 24.60 -3.04
N LEU A 90 1.06 24.83 -1.74
CA LEU A 90 1.01 26.13 -1.08
C LEU A 90 2.41 26.47 -0.60
N ASN A 91 2.83 27.71 -0.85
CA ASN A 91 4.00 28.28 -0.20
C ASN A 91 3.72 28.55 1.30
N PRO A 92 4.70 29.00 2.10
CA PRO A 92 4.51 29.24 3.54
C PRO A 92 3.49 30.34 3.85
N ALA A 93 3.19 31.21 2.87
CA ALA A 93 2.14 32.22 2.96
C ALA A 93 0.74 31.66 2.61
N GLY A 94 0.60 30.36 2.37
CA GLY A 94 -0.68 29.72 2.01
C GLY A 94 -1.14 30.04 0.59
N THR A 95 -0.26 30.59 -0.26
CA THR A 95 -0.60 30.93 -1.65
C THR A 95 -0.29 29.75 -2.57
N PRO A 96 -1.23 29.35 -3.44
CA PRO A 96 -0.97 28.34 -4.45
C PRO A 96 0.19 28.72 -5.36
N GLN A 97 1.08 27.77 -5.60
CA GLN A 97 2.21 27.91 -6.51
C GLN A 97 2.30 26.65 -7.38
N PRO A 98 2.66 26.78 -8.66
CA PRO A 98 2.97 25.60 -9.45
C PRO A 98 4.28 24.97 -8.93
N ILE A 99 4.45 23.68 -9.20
CA ILE A 99 5.68 22.93 -8.98
C ILE A 99 6.55 23.20 -10.20
N PRO A 100 7.67 23.94 -10.09
CA PRO A 100 8.51 24.21 -11.25
C PRO A 100 9.09 22.92 -11.83
N ASP A 101 9.50 22.97 -13.09
CA ASP A 101 10.31 21.89 -13.67
C ASP A 101 11.60 21.70 -12.87
N CYS A 102 12.15 20.49 -12.92
CA CYS A 102 13.33 20.04 -12.19
C CYS A 102 13.23 20.07 -10.65
N ASN A 103 12.02 20.09 -10.10
CA ASN A 103 11.81 20.03 -8.65
C ASN A 103 11.25 18.70 -8.16
N TRP A 104 11.57 18.37 -6.92
CA TRP A 104 11.10 17.18 -6.23
C TRP A 104 9.94 17.52 -5.28
N VAL A 105 8.88 16.71 -5.29
CA VAL A 105 7.81 16.72 -4.27
C VAL A 105 7.89 15.45 -3.43
N HIS A 106 7.24 15.45 -2.27
CA HIS A 106 7.20 14.29 -1.38
C HIS A 106 5.74 13.94 -1.03
N VAL A 107 5.18 12.92 -1.68
CA VAL A 107 3.80 12.46 -1.43
C VAL A 107 3.80 11.10 -0.75
N GLY A 108 2.82 10.87 0.12
CA GLY A 108 2.71 9.60 0.84
C GLY A 108 1.29 9.15 1.07
N TYR A 109 1.08 7.85 1.16
CA TYR A 109 -0.21 7.27 1.48
C TYR A 109 -0.08 5.94 2.21
N ARG A 110 -1.14 5.58 2.93
CA ARG A 110 -1.36 4.29 3.54
C ARG A 110 -2.68 3.73 3.05
N LEU A 111 -2.66 2.51 2.54
CA LEU A 111 -3.86 1.78 2.14
C LEU A 111 -4.22 0.73 3.20
N GLU A 112 -5.51 0.38 3.27
CA GLU A 112 -5.97 -0.77 4.07
C GLU A 112 -5.49 -2.11 3.51
N LEU A 113 -5.34 -2.20 2.20
CA LEU A 113 -4.88 -3.36 1.45
C LEU A 113 -3.97 -2.90 0.31
N PRO A 114 -2.95 -3.70 -0.07
CA PRO A 114 -2.17 -3.42 -1.26
C PRO A 114 -3.05 -3.30 -2.50
N ALA A 115 -2.70 -2.38 -3.39
CA ALA A 115 -3.39 -2.17 -4.66
C ALA A 115 -2.38 -1.97 -5.79
N ASP A 116 -2.74 -2.40 -6.99
CA ASP A 116 -1.90 -2.20 -8.17
C ASP A 116 -1.88 -0.73 -8.58
N ILE A 117 -0.69 -0.21 -8.89
CA ILE A 117 -0.51 1.12 -9.47
C ILE A 117 -0.65 0.98 -10.98
N LEU A 118 -1.72 1.57 -11.50
CA LEU A 118 -2.06 1.55 -12.92
C LEU A 118 -1.38 2.70 -13.67
N GLU A 119 -1.30 3.87 -13.02
CA GLU A 119 -0.67 5.07 -13.56
C GLU A 119 -0.20 5.98 -12.41
N ALA A 120 0.84 6.77 -12.64
CA ALA A 120 1.13 7.96 -11.85
C ALA A 120 1.63 9.07 -12.78
N TYR A 121 1.21 10.31 -12.54
CA TYR A 121 1.55 11.41 -13.44
C TYR A 121 1.38 12.81 -12.84
N TRP A 122 2.11 13.75 -13.43
CA TRP A 122 1.98 15.18 -13.20
C TRP A 122 0.77 15.77 -13.91
N THR A 123 0.08 16.71 -13.25
CA THR A 123 -1.10 17.37 -13.82
C THR A 123 -0.86 18.82 -14.21
N ASP A 124 -1.52 19.26 -15.28
CA ASP A 124 -1.65 20.66 -15.66
C ASP A 124 -2.63 21.40 -14.70
N ARG A 125 -2.88 22.69 -14.96
CA ARG A 125 -3.79 23.51 -14.14
C ARG A 125 -5.23 22.98 -14.12
N ASN A 126 -5.63 22.17 -15.11
CA ASN A 126 -6.96 21.59 -15.20
C ASN A 126 -7.02 20.20 -14.53
N GLY A 127 -5.95 19.75 -13.88
CA GLY A 127 -5.87 18.42 -13.29
C GLY A 127 -5.71 17.31 -14.33
N THR A 128 -5.36 17.63 -15.58
CA THR A 128 -5.17 16.67 -16.67
C THR A 128 -3.70 16.30 -16.79
N LEU A 129 -3.39 15.09 -17.26
CA LEU A 129 -2.03 14.64 -17.55
C LEU A 129 -1.26 15.68 -18.38
N ILE A 130 -0.08 16.07 -17.90
CA ILE A 130 0.91 16.79 -18.70
C ILE A 130 1.48 15.84 -19.76
N PRO A 131 1.56 16.19 -21.05
CA PRO A 131 2.22 15.36 -22.06
C PRO A 131 3.65 14.99 -21.64
N GLY A 132 3.98 13.70 -21.62
CA GLY A 132 5.27 13.20 -21.12
C GLY A 132 5.42 13.20 -19.60
N GLY A 133 4.38 13.59 -18.85
CA GLY A 133 4.39 13.69 -17.39
C GLY A 133 4.10 12.41 -16.63
N HIS A 134 4.17 11.25 -17.28
CA HIS A 134 4.05 9.97 -16.61
C HIS A 134 5.26 9.69 -15.73
N VAL A 135 5.00 9.24 -14.50
CA VAL A 135 6.00 8.69 -13.59
C VAL A 135 5.75 7.19 -13.50
N ARG A 136 6.57 6.41 -14.22
CA ARG A 136 6.35 4.97 -14.38
C ARG A 136 6.86 4.23 -13.15
N GLN A 137 5.96 3.66 -12.35
CA GLN A 137 6.29 3.04 -11.07
C GLN A 137 5.67 1.64 -10.94
N ALA A 138 6.41 0.71 -10.37
CA ALA A 138 5.92 -0.64 -10.11
C ALA A 138 5.04 -0.69 -8.85
N THR A 139 4.04 -1.56 -8.84
CA THR A 139 3.41 -2.04 -7.61
C THR A 139 4.44 -2.83 -6.80
N GLN A 140 4.33 -2.74 -5.48
CA GLN A 140 5.08 -3.61 -4.58
C GLN A 140 4.19 -4.23 -3.51
N ILE A 141 4.46 -5.47 -3.18
CA ILE A 141 3.84 -6.21 -2.10
C ILE A 141 4.98 -6.82 -1.29
N VAL A 142 4.97 -6.61 0.01
CA VAL A 142 6.03 -7.14 0.88
C VAL A 142 5.44 -7.91 2.04
N THR A 143 5.87 -9.15 2.19
CA THR A 143 5.46 -10.04 3.27
C THR A 143 6.67 -10.52 4.06
N LEU A 144 6.48 -10.76 5.35
CA LEU A 144 7.49 -11.37 6.21
C LEU A 144 6.84 -12.55 6.95
N GLU A 145 7.26 -13.76 6.61
CA GLU A 145 6.73 -14.99 7.20
C GLU A 145 7.89 -15.87 7.64
N ASN A 146 7.91 -16.31 8.91
CA ASN A 146 8.96 -17.18 9.44
C ASN A 146 10.39 -16.68 9.16
N ARG A 147 10.60 -15.36 9.31
CA ARG A 147 11.85 -14.65 8.98
C ARG A 147 12.20 -14.62 7.49
N VAL A 148 11.34 -15.09 6.60
CA VAL A 148 11.52 -14.97 5.15
C VAL A 148 10.79 -13.72 4.68
N LEU A 149 11.57 -12.71 4.33
CA LEU A 149 11.12 -11.53 3.60
C LEU A 149 10.81 -11.95 2.16
N SER A 150 9.61 -11.67 1.68
CA SER A 150 9.27 -11.77 0.26
C SER A 150 8.88 -10.39 -0.28
N VAL A 151 9.63 -9.90 -1.25
CA VAL A 151 9.38 -8.65 -1.97
C VAL A 151 8.88 -9.00 -3.36
N THR A 152 7.61 -8.77 -3.63
CA THR A 152 7.02 -8.91 -4.97
C THR A 152 6.91 -7.55 -5.60
N ILE A 153 7.50 -7.40 -6.79
CA ILE A 153 7.37 -6.24 -7.65
C ILE A 153 6.53 -6.64 -8.86
N LYS A 154 5.57 -5.80 -9.25
CA LYS A 154 4.71 -6.02 -10.42
C LYS A 154 4.66 -4.77 -11.30
N ASN A 155 4.73 -4.95 -12.61
CA ASN A 155 4.41 -3.92 -13.59
C ASN A 155 2.94 -4.03 -13.99
N ALA A 156 2.07 -3.23 -13.38
CA ALA A 156 0.63 -3.18 -13.68
C ALA A 156 0.24 -1.93 -14.50
N LEU A 157 1.23 -1.27 -15.13
CA LEU A 157 1.01 0.01 -15.80
C LEU A 157 0.15 -0.15 -17.06
N ARG A 158 -0.84 0.73 -17.24
CA ARG A 158 -1.76 0.71 -18.40
C ARG A 158 -1.11 1.07 -19.74
N ASP A 159 0.07 1.67 -19.72
CA ASP A 159 0.78 1.99 -20.96
C ASP A 159 1.32 0.74 -21.68
N GLU A 160 1.22 -0.44 -21.04
CA GLU A 160 1.67 -1.74 -21.55
C GLU A 160 3.16 -1.79 -21.93
N LEU A 161 3.94 -0.79 -21.50
CA LEU A 161 5.35 -0.71 -21.80
C LEU A 161 6.18 -1.48 -20.75
N PRO A 162 7.32 -2.09 -21.13
CA PRO A 162 8.25 -2.64 -20.16
C PRO A 162 8.71 -1.58 -19.17
N LEU A 163 8.86 -1.97 -17.91
CA LEU A 163 9.28 -1.10 -16.82
C LEU A 163 10.64 -1.57 -16.29
N THR A 164 11.60 -0.66 -16.19
CA THR A 164 12.88 -0.95 -15.51
C THR A 164 12.91 -0.22 -14.18
N ILE A 165 13.14 -0.96 -13.10
CA ILE A 165 13.32 -0.41 -11.75
C ILE A 165 14.61 -0.93 -11.13
N ARG A 166 15.06 -0.27 -10.05
CA ARG A 166 16.09 -0.80 -9.16
C ARG A 166 15.53 -0.93 -7.75
N VAL A 167 15.76 -2.08 -7.12
CA VAL A 167 15.56 -2.26 -5.68
C VAL A 167 16.89 -1.96 -5.00
N PHE A 168 16.97 -0.87 -4.24
CA PHE A 168 18.23 -0.43 -3.65
C PHE A 168 18.58 -1.24 -2.40
N GLY A 169 17.58 -1.64 -1.62
CA GLY A 169 17.79 -2.48 -0.46
C GLY A 169 16.65 -2.38 0.54
N TYR A 170 16.85 -3.07 1.67
CA TYR A 170 15.95 -3.05 2.81
C TYR A 170 16.69 -2.73 4.11
N ARG A 171 15.97 -2.13 5.06
CA ARG A 171 16.45 -1.88 6.42
C ARG A 171 15.36 -2.28 7.41
N LEU A 172 15.76 -2.83 8.55
CA LEU A 172 14.87 -3.01 9.67
C LEU A 172 14.96 -1.80 10.60
N TRP A 173 13.80 -1.29 10.98
CA TRP A 173 13.67 -0.07 11.75
C TRP A 173 12.90 -0.31 13.05
N GLU A 174 13.42 0.22 14.16
CA GLU A 174 12.73 0.16 15.43
C GLU A 174 11.59 1.18 15.46
N GLY A 175 10.35 0.68 15.55
CA GLY A 175 9.15 1.51 15.60
C GLY A 175 8.67 2.03 14.23
N ARG A 176 7.80 3.04 14.30
CA ARG A 176 7.12 3.66 13.16
C ARG A 176 7.76 5.00 12.82
N LEU A 177 8.16 5.20 11.57
CA LEU A 177 8.50 6.53 11.07
C LEU A 177 7.22 7.20 10.57
N GLY A 178 7.13 8.51 10.76
CA GLY A 178 6.10 9.30 10.10
C GLY A 178 6.29 9.27 8.59
N LEU A 179 5.21 9.43 7.82
CA LEU A 179 5.33 9.49 6.36
C LEU A 179 6.28 10.61 5.92
N ASP A 180 6.24 11.75 6.60
CA ASP A 180 7.13 12.89 6.40
C ASP A 180 8.62 12.54 6.54
N SER A 181 8.97 11.49 7.29
CA SER A 181 10.34 11.05 7.52
C SER A 181 10.84 10.02 6.51
N LEU A 182 9.97 9.42 5.69
CA LEU A 182 10.35 8.40 4.71
C LEU A 182 10.69 9.05 3.35
N ASN A 183 11.67 9.94 3.34
CA ASN A 183 12.08 10.69 2.16
C ASN A 183 13.62 10.66 1.97
N ARG A 184 14.08 10.97 0.76
CA ARG A 184 15.49 10.98 0.35
C ARG A 184 16.36 12.01 1.08
N ASN A 185 15.76 13.04 1.66
CA ASN A 185 16.46 14.08 2.41
C ASN A 185 16.65 13.67 3.89
N ASN A 186 15.96 12.63 4.35
CA ASN A 186 16.22 12.06 5.67
C ASN A 186 17.57 11.31 5.62
N PRO A 187 18.59 11.72 6.40
CA PRO A 187 19.88 11.05 6.42
C PRO A 187 19.78 9.56 6.82
N GLU A 188 18.78 9.18 7.61
CA GLU A 188 18.55 7.78 7.98
C GLU A 188 18.11 6.90 6.80
N MET A 189 17.59 7.50 5.74
CA MET A 189 17.20 6.82 4.50
C MET A 189 18.36 6.73 3.49
N ALA A 190 19.58 7.15 3.86
CA ALA A 190 20.74 7.02 3.00
C ALA A 190 20.98 5.54 2.63
N LEU A 191 21.20 5.28 1.33
CA LEU A 191 21.32 3.91 0.79
C LEU A 191 22.44 3.08 1.45
N SER A 192 23.47 3.73 2.00
CA SER A 192 24.54 3.08 2.77
C SER A 192 24.05 2.36 4.03
N HIS A 193 22.83 2.64 4.49
CA HIS A 193 22.22 1.99 5.65
C HIS A 193 21.35 0.79 5.29
N PHE A 194 21.21 0.44 4.01
CA PHE A 194 20.32 -0.60 3.53
C PHE A 194 21.11 -1.85 3.13
N ALA A 195 20.61 -3.02 3.56
CA ALA A 195 21.10 -4.30 3.09
C ALA A 195 20.52 -4.60 1.70
N PRO A 196 21.28 -5.22 0.79
CA PRO A 196 20.73 -5.61 -0.52
C PRO A 196 19.65 -6.69 -0.35
N VAL A 197 18.60 -6.64 -1.17
CA VAL A 197 17.63 -7.74 -1.26
C VAL A 197 18.24 -8.84 -2.16
N PRO A 198 18.52 -10.05 -1.64
CA PRO A 198 19.09 -11.13 -2.44
C PRO A 198 18.24 -11.44 -3.69
N GLY A 199 18.89 -11.56 -4.83
CA GLY A 199 18.23 -11.79 -6.12
C GLY A 199 17.63 -10.55 -6.78
N ALA A 200 17.52 -9.42 -6.07
CA ALA A 200 17.06 -8.14 -6.62
C ALA A 200 18.22 -7.18 -6.93
N VAL A 201 19.41 -7.71 -7.21
CA VAL A 201 20.63 -6.92 -7.42
C VAL A 201 20.63 -6.33 -8.83
N GLY A 202 20.79 -5.01 -8.92
CA GLY A 202 20.87 -4.28 -10.19
C GLY A 202 19.51 -3.85 -10.73
N ASP A 203 19.46 -3.64 -12.05
CA ASP A 203 18.27 -3.19 -12.74
C ASP A 203 17.39 -4.38 -13.11
N ILE A 204 16.09 -4.26 -12.82
CA ILE A 204 15.08 -5.27 -13.07
C ILE A 204 14.14 -4.72 -14.13
N THR A 205 14.15 -5.31 -15.32
CA THR A 205 13.16 -5.04 -16.35
C THR A 205 12.02 -6.06 -16.26
N LEU A 206 10.80 -5.54 -16.13
CA LEU A 206 9.53 -6.29 -16.09
C LEU A 206 8.73 -5.99 -17.35
N ALA A 207 8.30 -7.01 -18.08
CA ALA A 207 7.27 -6.88 -19.11
C ALA A 207 5.95 -6.38 -18.49
N HIS A 208 5.00 -5.96 -19.34
CA HIS A 208 3.66 -5.63 -18.87
C HIS A 208 3.02 -6.85 -18.18
N ASP A 209 2.36 -6.61 -17.05
CA ASP A 209 1.79 -7.61 -16.13
C ASP A 209 2.78 -8.63 -15.53
N GLU A 210 4.08 -8.51 -15.81
CA GLU A 210 5.09 -9.34 -15.18
C GLU A 210 5.21 -8.98 -13.69
N SER A 211 5.32 -10.03 -12.87
CA SER A 211 5.70 -9.91 -11.48
C SER A 211 6.93 -10.76 -11.18
N ARG A 212 7.79 -10.26 -10.30
CA ARG A 212 8.94 -10.99 -9.76
C ARG A 212 8.94 -10.90 -8.25
N THR A 213 9.17 -12.05 -7.62
CA THR A 213 9.29 -12.16 -6.16
C THR A 213 10.73 -12.48 -5.80
N PHE A 214 11.30 -11.66 -4.93
CA PHE A 214 12.61 -11.85 -4.33
C PHE A 214 12.45 -12.28 -2.89
N ARG A 215 13.33 -13.17 -2.42
CA ARG A 215 13.27 -13.70 -1.07
C ARG A 215 14.58 -13.51 -0.34
N ALA A 216 14.49 -13.09 0.92
CA ALA A 216 15.63 -12.94 1.81
C ALA A 216 15.30 -13.59 3.16
N GLU A 217 16.23 -14.34 3.73
CA GLU A 217 16.11 -14.72 5.14
C GLU A 217 16.64 -13.58 6.00
N ILE A 218 15.81 -13.11 6.93
CA ILE A 218 16.19 -12.12 7.94
C ILE A 218 16.91 -12.85 9.09
N PRO A 219 18.16 -12.48 9.42
CA PRO A 219 18.86 -13.02 10.57
C PRO A 219 18.04 -12.81 11.84
N ALA A 220 17.95 -13.83 12.69
CA ALA A 220 17.23 -13.73 13.96
C ALA A 220 17.75 -12.59 14.85
N SER A 221 19.04 -12.27 14.76
CA SER A 221 19.66 -11.13 15.48
C SER A 221 19.13 -9.76 15.05
N MET A 222 18.51 -9.63 13.87
CA MET A 222 17.92 -8.38 13.40
C MET A 222 16.47 -8.21 13.85
N LEU A 223 15.82 -9.29 14.30
CA LEU A 223 14.49 -9.25 14.91
C LEU A 223 14.69 -8.99 16.40
N GLY A 224 14.79 -7.72 16.78
CA GLY A 224 14.98 -7.32 18.17
C GLY A 224 13.94 -7.94 19.13
N PRO A 225 14.17 -7.88 20.46
CA PRO A 225 13.31 -8.51 21.46
C PRO A 225 11.86 -7.97 21.50
N GLY A 226 11.58 -6.84 20.85
CA GLY A 226 10.27 -6.15 20.84
C GLY A 226 9.31 -6.55 19.71
N GLY A 227 9.60 -7.60 18.94
CA GLY A 227 8.79 -8.01 17.79
C GLY A 227 9.38 -7.54 16.45
N PRO A 228 8.73 -7.88 15.31
CA PRO A 228 9.33 -7.63 14.02
C PRO A 228 9.39 -6.11 13.76
N PRO A 229 10.60 -5.57 13.51
CA PRO A 229 10.79 -4.17 13.19
C PRO A 229 10.04 -3.79 11.92
N ALA A 230 9.79 -2.50 11.73
CA ALA A 230 9.25 -2.05 10.47
C ALA A 230 10.30 -2.25 9.38
N LEU A 231 9.90 -2.85 8.27
CA LEU A 231 10.77 -3.04 7.12
C LEU A 231 10.67 -1.82 6.21
N ILE A 232 11.78 -1.17 5.97
CA ILE A 232 11.89 -0.11 4.98
C ILE A 232 12.46 -0.70 3.71
N LEU A 233 11.78 -0.52 2.58
CA LEU A 233 12.24 -0.89 1.25
C LEU A 233 12.41 0.39 0.42
N ILE A 234 13.56 0.53 -0.24
CA ILE A 234 13.78 1.62 -1.19
C ILE A 234 13.87 1.05 -2.60
N LYS A 235 13.06 1.57 -3.51
CA LYS A 235 13.13 1.29 -4.95
C LYS A 235 12.98 2.57 -5.76
N GLY A 236 13.35 2.54 -7.04
CA GLY A 236 13.22 3.72 -7.87
C GLY A 236 13.51 3.44 -9.33
N ASP A 237 13.50 4.50 -10.12
CA ASP A 237 14.16 4.55 -11.42
C ASP A 237 15.66 4.24 -11.22
N PRO A 238 16.28 3.37 -12.05
CA PRO A 238 17.71 3.10 -12.00
C PRO A 238 18.61 4.34 -11.89
N LYS A 239 18.21 5.43 -12.53
CA LYS A 239 18.95 6.71 -12.52
C LYS A 239 18.56 7.62 -11.36
N GLN A 240 17.48 7.31 -10.64
CA GLN A 240 16.87 8.17 -9.62
C GLN A 240 16.53 9.58 -10.14
N GLU A 241 16.22 9.68 -11.44
CA GLU A 241 15.92 10.95 -12.10
C GLU A 241 14.42 11.28 -12.08
N SER A 242 13.55 10.27 -11.92
CA SER A 242 12.10 10.45 -11.97
C SER A 242 11.40 10.17 -10.64
N PHE A 243 11.81 9.14 -9.90
CA PHE A 243 11.24 8.84 -8.59
C PHE A 243 12.14 7.99 -7.68
N VAL A 244 11.90 8.11 -6.38
CA VAL A 244 12.35 7.20 -5.32
C VAL A 244 11.13 6.85 -4.46
N ASP A 245 10.83 5.57 -4.38
CA ASP A 245 9.80 5.01 -3.49
C ASP A 245 10.48 4.50 -2.22
N ILE A 246 10.03 5.01 -1.08
CA ILE A 246 10.45 4.55 0.26
C ILE A 246 9.19 4.06 0.96
N ALA A 247 9.12 2.76 1.20
CA ALA A 247 7.97 2.18 1.86
C ALA A 247 8.34 1.48 3.15
N GLN A 248 7.50 1.68 4.15
CA GLN A 248 7.60 1.06 5.45
C GLN A 248 6.46 0.07 5.64
N PHE A 249 6.80 -1.17 5.97
CA PHE A 249 5.87 -2.26 6.21
C PHE A 249 5.91 -2.67 7.67
N TYR A 250 4.72 -2.84 8.26
CA TYR A 250 4.59 -3.32 9.64
C TYR A 250 4.15 -4.76 9.64
N TYR A 251 4.86 -5.58 10.40
CA TYR A 251 4.49 -6.96 10.63
C TYR A 251 4.01 -7.08 12.08
N GLY A 252 2.91 -7.79 12.30
CA GLY A 252 2.25 -7.87 13.61
C GLY A 252 0.83 -7.29 13.60
N GLU A 253 0.05 -7.61 14.63
CA GLU A 253 -1.32 -7.12 14.75
C GLU A 253 -1.34 -5.58 14.74
N PRO A 254 -2.19 -4.95 13.91
CA PRO A 254 -2.28 -3.50 13.90
C PRO A 254 -2.62 -2.99 15.30
N PRO A 255 -1.90 -2.01 15.85
CA PRO A 255 -2.23 -1.43 17.13
C PRO A 255 -3.60 -0.74 17.01
N GLY A 256 -4.65 -1.37 17.55
CA GLY A 256 -5.95 -0.74 17.74
C GLY A 256 -7.13 -1.26 16.92
N PHE A 257 -6.97 -2.28 16.06
CA PHE A 257 -8.15 -3.08 15.72
C PHE A 257 -8.36 -4.04 16.89
N PRO A 258 -9.53 -4.05 17.55
CA PRO A 258 -9.85 -5.18 18.40
C PRO A 258 -9.87 -6.37 17.44
N ALA A 259 -8.80 -7.17 17.47
CA ALA A 259 -8.89 -8.52 16.94
C ALA A 259 -10.14 -9.07 17.61
N VAL A 260 -11.18 -9.36 16.83
CA VAL A 260 -12.25 -10.20 17.33
C VAL A 260 -11.50 -11.48 17.65
N SER A 261 -11.17 -11.65 18.93
CA SER A 261 -10.36 -12.77 19.34
C SER A 261 -11.02 -14.00 18.76
N GLN A 262 -10.24 -15.01 18.34
CA GLN A 262 -10.86 -16.24 17.85
C GLN A 262 -11.92 -16.74 18.85
N VAL A 263 -11.71 -16.49 20.15
CA VAL A 263 -12.69 -16.67 21.24
C VAL A 263 -13.96 -15.81 21.05
N GLY A 264 -13.86 -14.52 20.76
CA GLY A 264 -14.98 -13.64 20.47
C GLY A 264 -15.77 -14.05 19.22
N LEU A 265 -15.09 -14.49 18.15
CA LEU A 265 -15.74 -15.00 16.95
C LEU A 265 -16.48 -16.31 17.25
N VAL A 266 -15.82 -17.23 17.97
CA VAL A 266 -16.42 -18.49 18.43
C VAL A 266 -17.62 -18.22 19.35
N ALA A 267 -17.53 -17.26 20.27
CA ALA A 267 -18.63 -16.87 21.15
C ALA A 267 -19.81 -16.28 20.37
N MET A 268 -19.54 -15.45 19.36
CA MET A 268 -20.58 -14.87 18.51
C MET A 268 -21.27 -15.93 17.65
N VAL A 269 -20.51 -16.87 17.07
CA VAL A 269 -21.06 -18.03 16.35
C VAL A 269 -21.90 -18.89 17.29
N ALA A 270 -21.41 -19.18 18.50
CA ALA A 270 -22.15 -19.94 19.50
C ALA A 270 -23.48 -19.25 19.90
N LEU A 271 -23.48 -17.92 20.05
CA LEU A 271 -24.67 -17.12 20.32
C LEU A 271 -25.68 -17.17 19.17
N VAL A 272 -25.23 -17.04 17.93
CA VAL A 272 -26.10 -17.17 16.74
C VAL A 272 -26.71 -18.56 16.67
N LEU A 273 -25.95 -19.62 16.95
CA LEU A 273 -26.44 -20.98 16.99
C LEU A 273 -27.46 -21.19 18.12
N ALA A 274 -27.17 -20.71 19.33
CA ALA A 274 -28.08 -20.78 20.47
C ALA A 274 -29.40 -20.06 20.16
N ALA A 275 -29.35 -18.84 19.63
CA ALA A 275 -30.53 -18.09 19.21
C ALA A 275 -31.36 -18.85 18.15
N GLY A 276 -30.70 -19.43 17.14
CA GLY A 276 -31.35 -20.26 16.12
C GLY A 276 -32.06 -21.49 16.70
N THR A 277 -31.45 -22.16 17.69
CA THR A 277 -32.09 -23.30 18.37
C THR A 277 -33.33 -22.90 19.17
N ILE A 278 -33.29 -21.76 19.86
CA ILE A 278 -34.43 -21.23 20.64
C ILE A 278 -35.60 -20.90 19.72
N VAL A 279 -35.35 -20.25 18.58
CA VAL A 279 -36.40 -19.91 17.60
C VAL A 279 -37.04 -21.17 17.01
N MET A 280 -36.25 -22.20 16.70
CA MET A 280 -36.80 -23.47 16.19
C MET A 280 -37.60 -24.24 17.24
N ALA A 281 -37.20 -24.19 18.51
CA ALA A 281 -37.93 -24.83 19.61
C ALA A 281 -39.29 -24.16 19.89
N ARG A 282 -39.43 -22.87 19.57
CA ARG A 282 -40.65 -22.08 19.80
C ARG A 282 -41.65 -22.09 18.64
N ARG A 283 -41.40 -22.80 17.53
CA ARG A 283 -42.40 -22.91 16.46
C ARG A 283 -43.65 -23.61 17.00
N PRO A 284 -44.83 -22.95 16.99
CA PRO A 284 -46.07 -23.58 17.41
C PRO A 284 -46.28 -24.82 16.55
N ARG A 285 -46.56 -25.96 17.19
CA ARG A 285 -47.09 -27.11 16.46
C ARG A 285 -48.46 -26.67 15.96
N HIS A 286 -48.56 -26.38 14.67
CA HIS A 286 -49.87 -26.30 14.02
C HIS A 286 -50.49 -27.68 14.17
N THR A 287 -51.36 -27.81 15.16
CA THR A 287 -52.34 -28.89 15.24
C THR A 287 -53.32 -28.63 14.11
N THR A 288 -53.12 -29.35 13.00
CA THR A 288 -54.15 -29.52 11.98
C THR A 288 -55.29 -30.28 12.63
N ALA A 289 -56.42 -29.59 12.81
CA ALA A 289 -57.70 -30.21 13.10
C ALA A 289 -58.29 -30.82 11.82
#